data_AF-A0A5C9DA46-F1
#
_entry.id   AF-A0A5C9DA46-F1
#
_cell.length_a   1.000
_cell.length_b   1.000
_cell.length_c   1.000
_cell.angle_alpha   90.00
_cell.angle_beta   90.00
_cell.angle_gamma   90.00
#
_symmetry.space_group_name_H-M   'P 1'
#
loop_
_entity.id
_entity.type
_entity.pdbx_description
1 polymer ?
#
loop_
_entity_poly.entity_id
_entity_poly.type
_entity_poly.pdbx_seq_one_letter_code
_entity_poly.pdbx_strand_id
1 'polypeptide(L)'
;MADKITPREVDYSQWYIDIVLNAKLADYSPVKGSMVIRPRGYAIWERIRDEFDRRFKETGHSNAYFPLLIPMSFMEKEAEHVEGFAPELAVVTHGGGEKLEEPYCIRPTSETIIWSMYKNWVQSWRDLPILINQWANVLRGEKRTRLFLRTAEFLWQEGHTAHETKEEAV
;
A
#
# COMPACT_ATOMS: atom_id res chain seq x y z
N MET A 1 -32.59 -14.06 10.10
CA MET A 1 -32.60 -13.13 11.24
C MET A 1 -31.48 -12.14 11.01
N ALA A 2 -31.71 -10.83 11.15
CA ALA A 2 -30.59 -9.89 11.08
C ALA A 2 -29.66 -10.20 12.27
N ASP A 3 -28.37 -10.41 12.02
CA ASP A 3 -27.43 -10.70 13.12
C ASP A 3 -27.41 -9.50 14.07
N LYS A 4 -27.46 -9.78 15.37
CA LYS A 4 -27.56 -8.76 16.42
C LYS A 4 -26.28 -7.92 16.42
N ILE A 5 -26.41 -6.61 16.17
CA ILE A 5 -25.29 -5.66 16.23
C ILE A 5 -25.07 -5.25 17.69
N THR A 6 -23.83 -5.30 18.16
CA THR A 6 -23.42 -4.87 19.51
C THR A 6 -23.61 -3.36 19.67
N PRO A 7 -24.23 -2.85 20.75
CA PRO A 7 -24.32 -1.41 20.98
C PRO A 7 -22.95 -0.75 21.08
N ARG A 8 -22.80 0.42 20.44
CA ARG A 8 -21.52 1.12 20.32
C ARG A 8 -20.93 1.50 21.68
N GLU A 9 -21.75 1.91 22.65
CA GLU A 9 -21.28 2.26 24.00
C GLU A 9 -20.83 1.06 24.86
N VAL A 10 -21.23 -0.17 24.50
CA VAL A 10 -20.89 -1.38 25.25
C VAL A 10 -19.55 -1.95 24.82
N ASP A 11 -19.36 -2.12 23.51
CA ASP A 11 -18.10 -2.57 22.93
C ASP A 11 -17.94 -1.98 21.53
N TYR A 12 -17.13 -0.91 21.43
CA TYR A 12 -16.85 -0.25 20.17
C TYR A 12 -16.09 -1.16 19.17
N SER A 13 -15.27 -2.08 19.69
CA SER A 13 -14.48 -2.98 18.85
C SER A 13 -15.37 -4.00 18.16
N GLN A 14 -16.25 -4.63 18.93
CA GLN A 14 -17.21 -5.58 18.38
C GLN A 14 -18.25 -4.88 17.50
N TRP A 15 -18.80 -3.73 17.93
CA TRP A 15 -19.73 -2.94 17.11
C TRP A 15 -19.17 -2.63 15.72
N TYR A 16 -17.90 -2.21 15.62
CA TYR A 16 -17.27 -1.92 14.33
C TYR A 16 -17.20 -3.16 13.42
N ILE A 17 -16.80 -4.30 13.99
CA ILE A 17 -16.72 -5.57 13.27
C ILE A 17 -18.12 -6.01 12.81
N ASP A 18 -19.10 -5.93 13.70
CA ASP A 18 -20.50 -6.26 13.40
C ASP A 18 -21.00 -5.43 12.23
N ILE A 19 -20.75 -4.12 12.22
CA ILE A 19 -21.14 -3.24 11.11
C ILE A 19 -20.45 -3.66 9.81
N VAL A 20 -19.13 -3.86 9.81
CA VAL A 20 -18.38 -4.25 8.60
C VAL A 20 -18.91 -5.54 7.99
N LEU A 21 -19.13 -6.56 8.82
CA LEU A 21 -19.61 -7.88 8.38
C LEU A 21 -21.09 -7.85 7.98
N ASN A 22 -21.97 -7.29 8.81
CA ASN A 22 -23.42 -7.22 8.53
C ASN A 22 -23.73 -6.36 7.31
N ALA A 23 -23.01 -5.25 7.13
CA ALA A 23 -23.17 -4.42 5.95
C ALA A 23 -22.55 -5.04 4.69
N LYS A 24 -21.86 -6.18 4.80
CA LYS A 24 -21.19 -6.89 3.71
C LYS A 24 -20.13 -6.00 3.05
N LEU A 25 -19.31 -5.32 3.84
CA LEU A 25 -18.21 -4.47 3.35
C LEU A 25 -16.93 -5.29 3.10
N ALA A 26 -16.58 -6.17 4.03
CA ALA A 26 -15.46 -7.09 3.91
C ALA A 26 -15.75 -8.39 4.68
N ASP A 27 -15.06 -9.46 4.32
CA ASP A 27 -15.02 -10.73 5.05
C ASP A 27 -13.57 -11.05 5.47
N TYR A 28 -13.40 -11.89 6.48
CA TYR A 28 -12.07 -12.39 6.86
C TYR A 28 -11.50 -13.31 5.78
N SER A 29 -10.23 -13.11 5.42
CA SER A 29 -9.52 -13.97 4.48
C SER A 29 -8.98 -15.23 5.19
N PRO A 30 -8.85 -16.38 4.49
CA PRO A 30 -8.04 -17.50 5.00
C PRO A 30 -6.55 -17.13 5.16
N VAL A 31 -6.09 -16.07 4.48
CA VAL A 31 -4.74 -15.52 4.68
C VAL A 31 -4.74 -14.67 5.95
N LYS A 32 -3.91 -15.07 6.93
CA LYS A 32 -3.80 -14.39 8.21
C LYS A 32 -3.52 -12.89 8.03
N GLY A 33 -4.37 -12.07 8.64
CA GLY A 33 -4.22 -10.63 8.65
C GLY A 33 -4.78 -9.91 7.42
N SER A 34 -5.17 -10.63 6.38
CA SER A 34 -5.79 -10.06 5.18
C SER A 34 -7.32 -10.08 5.27
N MET A 35 -7.96 -9.34 4.38
CA MET A 35 -9.40 -9.29 4.23
C MET A 35 -9.81 -9.50 2.77
N VAL A 36 -11.02 -10.00 2.55
CA VAL A 36 -11.68 -9.96 1.25
C VAL A 36 -12.60 -8.75 1.25
N ILE A 37 -12.27 -7.71 0.47
CA ILE A 37 -13.15 -6.55 0.32
C ILE A 37 -14.30 -6.94 -0.61
N ARG A 38 -15.52 -6.93 -0.08
CA ARG A 38 -16.73 -7.30 -0.83
C ARG A 38 -17.15 -6.18 -1.78
N PRO A 39 -18.02 -6.44 -2.78
CA PRO A 39 -18.43 -5.41 -3.75
C PRO A 39 -18.92 -4.10 -3.13
N ARG A 40 -19.64 -4.14 -2.01
CA ARG A 40 -20.11 -2.92 -1.33
C ARG A 40 -18.97 -2.12 -0.70
N GLY A 41 -18.00 -2.78 -0.07
CA GLY A 41 -16.82 -2.11 0.48
C GLY A 41 -15.90 -1.61 -0.63
N TYR A 42 -15.72 -2.40 -1.69
CA TYR A 42 -14.88 -2.03 -2.82
C TYR A 42 -15.46 -0.84 -3.58
N ALA A 43 -16.78 -0.76 -3.75
CA ALA A 43 -17.43 0.41 -4.34
C ALA A 43 -17.18 1.72 -3.56
N ILE A 44 -16.94 1.65 -2.25
CA ILE A 44 -16.51 2.82 -1.46
C ILE A 44 -15.07 3.18 -1.80
N TRP A 45 -14.18 2.20 -1.85
CA TRP A 45 -12.80 2.38 -2.28
C TRP A 45 -12.71 2.99 -3.69
N GLU A 46 -13.49 2.51 -4.64
CA GLU A 46 -13.53 3.04 -6.01
C GLU A 46 -13.90 4.52 -6.04
N ARG A 47 -14.89 4.94 -5.23
CA ARG A 47 -15.28 6.35 -5.14
C ARG A 47 -14.19 7.23 -4.51
N ILE A 48 -13.49 6.72 -3.50
CA ILE A 48 -12.35 7.41 -2.91
C ILE A 48 -11.25 7.55 -3.97
N ARG A 49 -10.92 6.44 -4.63
CA ARG A 49 -9.90 6.35 -5.67
C ARG A 49 -10.18 7.33 -6.80
N ASP A 50 -11.39 7.32 -7.36
CA ASP A 50 -11.76 8.21 -8.48
C ASP A 50 -11.68 9.70 -8.10
N GLU A 51 -12.14 10.08 -6.91
CA GLU A 51 -12.13 11.48 -6.48
C GLU A 51 -10.71 11.98 -6.17
N PHE A 52 -9.88 11.17 -5.52
CA PHE A 52 -8.49 11.54 -5.27
C PHE A 52 -7.68 11.55 -6.57
N ASP A 53 -7.89 10.57 -7.46
CA ASP A 53 -7.23 10.51 -8.77
C ASP A 53 -7.52 11.75 -9.63
N ARG A 54 -8.78 12.21 -9.64
CA ARG A 54 -9.17 13.47 -10.28
C ARG A 54 -8.37 14.65 -9.72
N ARG A 55 -8.30 14.78 -8.38
CA ARG A 55 -7.57 15.87 -7.71
C ARG A 55 -6.06 15.84 -7.97
N PHE A 56 -5.45 14.65 -8.01
CA PHE A 56 -4.03 14.51 -8.32
C PHE A 56 -3.72 14.93 -9.76
N LYS A 57 -4.59 14.56 -10.72
CA LYS A 57 -4.47 14.99 -12.12
C LYS A 57 -4.64 16.50 -12.29
N GLU A 58 -5.52 17.12 -11.52
CA GLU A 58 -5.69 18.58 -11.51
C GLU A 58 -4.43 19.33 -11.04
N THR A 59 -3.58 18.68 -10.25
CA THR A 59 -2.30 19.22 -9.78
C THR A 59 -1.10 18.71 -10.59
N GLY A 60 -1.33 18.14 -11.78
CA GLY A 60 -0.26 17.74 -12.70
C GLY A 60 0.37 16.37 -12.44
N HIS A 61 -0.15 15.60 -11.47
CA HIS A 61 0.35 14.24 -11.22
C HIS A 61 -0.09 13.27 -12.31
N SER A 62 0.77 12.31 -12.60
CA SER A 62 0.52 11.22 -13.54
C SER A 62 0.59 9.87 -12.83
N ASN A 63 -0.33 8.96 -13.18
CA ASN A 63 -0.28 7.61 -12.63
C ASN A 63 0.83 6.79 -13.31
N ALA A 64 1.56 6.02 -12.52
CA ALA A 64 2.47 4.97 -13.00
C ALA A 64 2.28 3.69 -12.19
N TYR A 65 2.93 2.63 -12.63
CA TYR A 65 2.95 1.36 -11.93
C TYR A 65 4.37 0.81 -11.86
N PHE A 66 4.83 0.59 -10.64
CA PHE A 66 6.07 -0.08 -10.30
C PHE A 66 5.76 -1.52 -9.83
N PRO A 67 6.68 -2.46 -10.08
CA PRO A 67 6.51 -3.86 -9.67
C PRO A 67 6.21 -4.06 -8.18
N LEU A 68 5.49 -5.15 -7.88
CA LEU A 68 5.21 -5.60 -6.51
C LEU A 68 6.48 -6.08 -5.78
N LEU A 69 7.41 -6.68 -6.52
CA LEU A 69 8.62 -7.30 -5.98
C LEU A 69 9.77 -6.29 -6.03
N ILE A 70 10.44 -6.12 -4.90
CA ILE A 70 11.61 -5.25 -4.73
C ILE A 70 12.82 -6.14 -4.41
N PRO A 71 13.95 -6.02 -5.14
CA PRO A 71 15.18 -6.75 -4.81
C PRO A 71 15.62 -6.46 -3.37
N MET A 72 16.02 -7.47 -2.60
CA MET A 72 16.46 -7.24 -1.22
C MET A 72 17.67 -6.30 -1.15
N SER A 73 18.54 -6.31 -2.15
CA SER A 73 19.66 -5.36 -2.25
C SER A 73 19.24 -3.89 -2.35
N PHE A 74 18.00 -3.60 -2.76
CA PHE A 74 17.47 -2.23 -2.80
C PHE A 74 17.03 -1.78 -1.41
N MET A 75 16.48 -2.69 -0.61
CA MET A 75 16.12 -2.40 0.77
C MET A 75 17.39 -2.10 1.58
N GLU A 76 18.42 -2.95 1.47
CA GLU A 76 19.68 -2.80 2.23
C GLU A 76 20.43 -1.49 2.00
N LYS A 77 20.21 -0.81 0.86
CA LYS A 77 20.82 0.50 0.57
C LYS A 77 20.28 1.61 1.47
N GLU A 78 19.07 1.46 1.99
CA GLU A 78 18.39 2.42 2.85
C GLU A 78 18.30 1.84 4.28
N ALA A 79 19.44 1.74 4.97
CA ALA A 79 19.55 1.09 6.28
C ALA A 79 18.55 1.62 7.33
N GLU A 80 18.30 2.94 7.35
CA GLU A 80 17.31 3.56 8.23
C GLU A 80 15.87 3.14 7.90
N HIS A 81 15.54 2.96 6.61
CA HIS A 81 14.25 2.42 6.19
C HIS A 81 14.14 0.93 6.56
N VAL A 82 15.20 0.15 6.41
CA VAL A 82 15.20 -1.29 6.72
C VAL A 82 14.95 -1.55 8.19
N GLU A 83 15.56 -0.81 9.11
CA GLU A 83 15.35 -1.01 10.54
C GLU A 83 13.88 -0.83 10.96
N GLY A 84 13.16 0.10 10.31
CA GLY A 84 11.73 0.31 10.53
C GLY A 84 10.84 -0.78 9.96
N PHE A 85 11.20 -1.38 8.82
CA PHE A 85 10.36 -2.35 8.11
C PHE A 85 10.76 -3.81 8.29
N ALA A 86 11.98 -4.11 8.75
CA ALA A 86 12.54 -5.46 8.83
C ALA A 86 11.64 -6.48 9.56
N PRO A 87 10.93 -6.14 10.66
CA PRO A 87 10.03 -7.11 11.32
C PRO A 87 8.78 -7.47 10.51
N GLU A 88 8.47 -6.70 9.46
CA GLU A 88 7.20 -6.74 8.72
C GLU A 88 7.34 -7.18 7.25
N LEU A 89 8.55 -7.44 6.77
CA LEU A 89 8.78 -7.81 5.37
C LEU A 89 8.34 -9.25 5.09
N ALA A 90 7.54 -9.46 4.04
CA ALA A 90 7.39 -10.77 3.43
C ALA A 90 8.40 -10.94 2.29
N VAL A 91 9.11 -12.06 2.31
CA VAL A 91 10.23 -12.32 1.39
C VAL A 91 9.91 -13.54 0.53
N VAL A 92 10.05 -13.36 -0.77
CA VAL A 92 9.99 -14.40 -1.80
C VAL A 92 11.40 -14.91 -2.03
N THR A 93 11.64 -16.18 -1.69
CA THR A 93 12.94 -16.84 -1.82
C THR A 93 12.96 -17.93 -2.90
N HIS A 94 11.79 -18.34 -3.38
CA HIS A 94 11.63 -19.39 -4.37
C HIS A 94 10.64 -18.94 -5.45
N GLY A 95 10.92 -19.27 -6.70
CA GLY A 95 10.07 -18.98 -7.85
C GLY A 95 10.24 -20.06 -8.91
N GLY A 96 9.15 -20.49 -9.55
CA GLY A 96 9.21 -21.54 -10.58
C GLY A 96 9.70 -22.91 -10.10
N GLY A 97 9.74 -23.16 -8.78
CA GLY A 97 10.24 -24.39 -8.19
C GLY A 97 11.72 -24.36 -7.79
N GLU A 98 12.43 -23.26 -8.08
CA GLU A 98 13.86 -23.10 -7.76
C GLU A 98 14.08 -21.98 -6.74
N LYS A 99 15.20 -22.04 -6.03
CA LYS A 99 15.65 -20.96 -5.15
C LYS A 99 16.16 -19.81 -6.00
N LEU A 100 15.70 -18.60 -5.71
CA LEU A 100 16.12 -17.41 -6.42
C LEU A 100 17.58 -17.05 -6.10
N GLU A 101 18.31 -16.51 -7.08
CA GLU A 101 19.68 -15.99 -6.89
C GLU A 101 19.69 -14.84 -5.88
N GLU A 102 18.75 -13.92 -6.03
CA GLU A 102 18.47 -12.85 -5.07
C GLU A 102 17.03 -12.97 -4.56
N PRO A 103 16.79 -12.92 -3.23
CA PRO A 103 15.44 -12.85 -2.70
C PRO A 103 14.77 -11.49 -3.01
N TYR A 104 13.46 -11.50 -3.17
CA TYR A 104 12.66 -10.29 -3.34
C TYR A 104 11.78 -10.06 -2.12
N CYS A 105 11.59 -8.81 -1.74
CA CYS A 105 10.55 -8.41 -0.80
C CYS A 105 9.27 -8.04 -1.56
N ILE A 106 8.11 -8.42 -1.03
CA ILE A 106 6.84 -7.84 -1.44
C ILE A 106 6.77 -6.43 -0.86
N ARG A 107 6.57 -5.40 -1.70
CA ARG A 107 6.65 -3.98 -1.29
C ARG A 107 5.86 -3.70 0.01
N PRO A 108 6.52 -3.26 1.10
CA PRO A 108 5.84 -2.62 2.23
C PRO A 108 5.49 -1.14 1.93
N THR A 109 6.26 -0.57 1.00
CA THR A 109 6.22 0.76 0.40
C THR A 109 7.19 0.77 -0.80
N SER A 110 7.11 1.74 -1.72
CA SER A 110 7.82 1.67 -3.01
C SER A 110 9.00 2.64 -3.17
N GLU A 111 9.45 3.35 -2.14
CA GLU A 111 10.53 4.36 -2.21
C GLU A 111 11.78 3.82 -2.90
N THR A 112 12.29 2.66 -2.46
CA THR A 112 13.58 2.13 -2.95
C THR A 112 13.55 1.79 -4.45
N ILE A 113 12.45 1.21 -4.94
CA ILE A 113 12.28 0.91 -6.36
C ILE A 113 11.99 2.17 -7.18
N ILE A 114 11.19 3.10 -6.66
CA ILE A 114 10.87 4.35 -7.35
C ILE A 114 12.10 5.24 -7.49
N TRP A 115 12.86 5.46 -6.40
CA TRP A 115 14.06 6.29 -6.44
C TRP A 115 15.17 5.67 -7.31
N SER A 116 15.28 4.35 -7.36
CA SER A 116 16.17 3.68 -8.31
C SER A 116 15.80 3.97 -9.77
N MET A 117 14.52 4.14 -10.08
CA MET A 117 14.06 4.50 -11.43
C MET A 117 14.21 5.99 -11.70
N TYR A 118 13.87 6.84 -10.73
CA TYR A 118 14.01 8.29 -10.86
C TYR A 118 15.45 8.71 -11.08
N LYS A 119 16.41 8.03 -10.42
CA LYS A 119 17.85 8.22 -10.67
C LYS A 119 18.20 8.07 -12.16
N ASN A 120 17.51 7.19 -12.88
CA ASN A 120 17.73 6.99 -14.32
C ASN A 120 16.89 7.93 -15.19
N TRP A 121 15.75 8.41 -14.70
CA TRP A 121 14.88 9.33 -15.45
C TRP A 121 15.33 10.78 -15.38
N VAL A 122 15.83 11.23 -14.23
CA VAL A 122 16.32 12.60 -14.03
C VAL A 122 17.74 12.72 -14.59
N GLN A 123 17.87 13.31 -15.78
CA GLN A 123 19.16 13.60 -16.43
C GLN A 123 19.49 15.10 -16.37
N SER A 124 18.49 15.96 -16.19
CA SER A 124 18.59 17.41 -16.25
C SER A 124 17.48 18.05 -15.40
N TRP A 125 17.66 19.32 -15.02
CA TRP A 125 16.60 20.13 -14.37
C TRP A 125 15.30 20.17 -15.17
N ARG A 126 15.37 19.99 -16.50
CA ARG A 126 14.19 19.91 -17.39
C ARG A 126 13.30 18.70 -17.18
N ASP A 127 13.80 17.66 -16.52
CA ASP A 127 13.02 16.45 -16.21
C ASP A 127 12.22 16.62 -14.91
N LEU A 128 12.41 17.74 -14.20
CA LEU A 128 11.72 18.09 -12.97
C LEU A 128 10.62 19.15 -13.24
N PRO A 129 9.53 19.14 -12.47
CA PRO A 129 9.22 18.18 -11.41
C PRO A 129 8.73 16.84 -11.97
N ILE A 130 9.08 15.75 -11.29
CA ILE A 130 8.42 14.46 -11.50
C ILE A 130 7.29 14.36 -10.49
N LEU A 131 6.05 14.21 -10.98
CA LEU A 131 4.85 14.11 -10.16
C LEU A 131 4.13 12.79 -10.42
N ILE A 132 4.53 11.71 -9.74
CA ILE A 132 3.94 10.39 -9.96
C ILE A 132 3.07 9.95 -8.80
N ASN A 133 1.98 9.30 -9.16
CA ASN A 133 1.08 8.61 -8.28
C ASN A 133 1.00 7.12 -8.63
N GLN A 134 0.83 6.26 -7.63
CA GLN A 134 0.56 4.84 -7.82
C GLN A 134 -0.63 4.40 -6.95
N TRP A 135 -1.60 3.74 -7.57
CA TRP A 135 -2.66 2.99 -6.89
C TRP A 135 -2.25 1.52 -6.85
N ALA A 136 -2.10 0.96 -5.65
CA ALA A 136 -1.49 -0.35 -5.47
C ALA A 136 -1.97 -1.03 -4.19
N ASN A 137 -1.67 -2.33 -4.07
CA ASN A 137 -1.59 -3.02 -2.80
C ASN A 137 -0.16 -3.00 -2.25
N VAL A 138 -0.03 -3.00 -0.93
CA VAL A 138 1.23 -3.25 -0.20
C VAL A 138 1.02 -4.31 0.86
N LEU A 139 2.12 -4.90 1.32
CA LEU A 139 2.11 -5.94 2.35
C LEU A 139 3.02 -5.56 3.52
N ARG A 140 2.46 -5.59 4.73
CA ARG A 140 3.17 -5.40 6.00
C ARG A 140 2.77 -6.52 6.96
N GLY A 141 3.75 -7.21 7.54
CA GLY A 141 3.59 -8.37 8.45
C GLY A 141 2.96 -8.03 9.81
N GLU A 142 1.75 -7.46 9.79
CA GLU A 142 1.05 -6.94 10.97
C GLU A 142 0.59 -8.05 11.93
N LYS A 143 0.92 -7.90 13.22
CA LYS A 143 0.61 -8.91 14.25
C LYS A 143 -0.82 -8.82 14.78
N ARG A 144 -1.40 -7.62 14.78
CA ARG A 144 -2.75 -7.34 15.31
C ARG A 144 -3.55 -6.61 14.25
N THR A 145 -4.47 -7.32 13.60
CA THR A 145 -5.21 -6.79 12.47
C THR A 145 -6.66 -6.47 12.81
N ARG A 146 -7.22 -5.51 12.08
CA ARG A 146 -8.60 -5.06 12.15
C ARG A 146 -9.03 -4.62 10.75
N LEU A 147 -10.14 -5.16 10.26
CA LEU A 147 -10.65 -4.91 8.90
C LEU A 147 -10.59 -3.42 8.57
N PHE A 148 -10.08 -3.08 7.39
CA PHE A 148 -9.77 -1.74 6.88
C PHE A 148 -8.75 -0.90 7.67
N LEU A 149 -8.78 -0.92 9.01
CA LEU A 149 -7.94 -0.05 9.84
C LEU A 149 -6.48 -0.49 9.89
N ARG A 150 -6.24 -1.81 9.88
CA ARG A 150 -4.90 -2.41 9.92
C ARG A 150 -4.97 -3.84 9.40
N THR A 151 -4.53 -4.08 8.18
CA THR A 151 -4.48 -5.40 7.57
C THR A 151 -3.07 -5.68 7.07
N ALA A 152 -2.72 -6.95 6.93
CA ALA A 152 -1.41 -7.34 6.45
C ALA A 152 -1.22 -6.92 4.99
N GLU A 153 -2.23 -7.15 4.16
CA GLU A 153 -2.34 -6.58 2.81
C GLU A 153 -3.41 -5.49 2.81
N PHE A 154 -3.12 -4.34 2.20
CA PHE A 154 -4.11 -3.28 2.01
C PHE A 154 -3.91 -2.54 0.71
N LEU A 155 -5.02 -2.00 0.19
CA LEU A 155 -5.03 -1.08 -0.95
C LEU A 155 -4.71 0.32 -0.46
N TRP A 156 -3.91 1.03 -1.23
CA TRP A 156 -3.55 2.40 -0.93
C TRP A 156 -3.22 3.20 -2.20
N GLN A 157 -2.89 4.46 -1.94
CA GLN A 157 -2.28 5.35 -2.89
C GLN A 157 -0.95 5.83 -2.31
N GLU A 158 0.08 5.87 -3.15
CA GLU A 158 1.38 6.43 -2.79
C GLU A 158 1.84 7.42 -3.86
N GLY A 159 2.16 8.64 -3.44
CA GLY A 159 2.61 9.73 -4.29
C GLY A 159 4.10 9.95 -4.06
N HIS A 160 4.86 10.00 -5.15
CA HIS A 160 6.31 10.15 -5.10
C HIS A 160 6.71 11.26 -6.05
N THR A 161 7.24 12.35 -5.49
CA THR A 161 7.58 13.55 -6.25
C THR A 161 9.06 13.89 -6.12
N ALA A 162 9.64 14.44 -7.18
CA ALA A 162 11.00 14.97 -7.18
C ALA A 162 10.97 16.38 -7.75
N HIS A 163 11.64 17.31 -7.06
CA HIS A 163 11.59 18.74 -7.34
C HIS A 163 13.01 19.30 -7.44
N GLU A 164 13.17 20.44 -8.10
CA GLU A 164 14.48 21.09 -8.24
C GLU A 164 14.91 21.74 -6.93
N THR A 165 13.94 22.28 -6.18
CA THR A 165 14.19 23.05 -4.96
C THR A 165 13.41 22.51 -3.76
N LYS A 166 13.87 22.88 -2.56
CA LYS A 166 13.17 22.53 -1.31
C LYS A 166 11.83 23.27 -1.21
N GLU A 167 11.78 24.49 -1.71
CA GLU A 167 10.60 25.35 -1.69
C GLU A 167 9.46 24.78 -2.54
N GLU A 168 9.77 24.11 -3.66
CA GLU A 168 8.79 23.40 -4.49
C GLU A 168 8.29 22.10 -3.85
N ALA A 169 9.09 21.49 -2.97
CA ALA A 169 8.79 20.20 -2.37
C ALA A 169 7.86 20.26 -1.13
N VAL A 170 7.60 21.45 -0.58
CA VAL A 170 6.82 21.68 0.65
C VAL A 170 5.43 22.21 0.33
#